data_AF-A0A6L6JPH9-F1
#
_entry.id   AF-A0A6L6JPH9-F1
#
_cell.length_a   1.000
_cell.length_b   1.000
_cell.length_c   1.000
_cell.angle_alpha   90.00
_cell.angle_beta   90.00
_cell.angle_gamma   90.00
#
_symmetry.space_group_name_H-M   'P 1'
#
loop_
_entity.id
_entity.type
_entity.pdbx_description
1 polymer ?
#
loop_
_entity_poly.entity_id
_entity_poly.type
_entity_poly.pdbx_seq_one_letter_code
_entity_poly.pdbx_strand_id
1 'polypeptide(L)' 'MAKAQAKKDSPPEKRNEIAPPFTSERHRLIEEAAYYLAEKRGFEGEHELDDWLEAEQIINQTVQ' A
#
# COMPACT_ATOMS: atom_id res chain seq x y z
N MET A 1 -16.39 -34.21 -23.01
CA MET A 1 -14.99 -33.96 -22.57
C MET A 1 -14.78 -32.45 -22.52
N ALA A 2 -13.94 -31.98 -21.60
CA ALA A 2 -14.05 -30.72 -20.87
C ALA A 2 -13.93 -29.41 -21.68
N LYS A 3 -14.64 -28.38 -21.21
CA LYS A 3 -14.41 -26.96 -21.52
C LYS A 3 -13.24 -26.44 -20.67
N ALA A 4 -12.32 -25.69 -21.26
CA ALA A 4 -11.47 -24.77 -20.51
C ALA A 4 -11.12 -23.57 -21.39
N GLN A 5 -11.59 -22.40 -20.96
CA GLN A 5 -11.40 -21.10 -21.58
C GLN A 5 -10.79 -20.24 -20.49
N ALA A 6 -9.54 -19.81 -20.66
CA ALA A 6 -8.83 -18.98 -19.69
C ALA A 6 -8.44 -17.65 -20.35
N LYS A 7 -9.42 -16.74 -20.44
CA LYS A 7 -9.14 -15.30 -20.53
C LYS A 7 -8.99 -14.79 -19.11
N LYS A 8 -7.77 -14.43 -18.70
CA LYS A 8 -7.54 -13.57 -17.52
C LYS A 8 -7.52 -12.12 -17.99
N ASP A 9 -8.70 -11.68 -18.41
CA ASP A 9 -9.05 -10.26 -18.41
C ASP A 9 -9.48 -9.96 -16.97
N SER A 10 -8.69 -9.19 -16.25
CA SER A 10 -9.12 -8.62 -14.97
C SER A 10 -8.89 -7.11 -15.10
N PRO A 11 -9.95 -6.34 -15.37
CA PRO A 11 -9.86 -4.89 -15.38
C PRO A 11 -9.45 -4.39 -13.99
N PRO A 12 -8.77 -3.23 -13.89
CA PRO A 12 -8.46 -2.60 -12.62
C PRO A 12 -9.78 -2.17 -11.99
N GLU A 13 -10.35 -3.04 -11.16
CA GLU A 13 -11.54 -2.74 -10.38
C GLU A 13 -11.14 -1.65 -9.40
N LYS A 14 -11.49 -0.41 -9.77
CA LYS A 14 -11.60 0.73 -8.86
C LYS A 14 -12.37 0.27 -7.63
N ARG A 15 -11.63 -0.10 -6.59
CA ARG A 15 -12.19 -0.38 -5.27
C ARG A 15 -12.71 0.94 -4.74
N ASN A 16 -13.99 1.18 -4.98
CA ASN A 16 -14.76 2.28 -4.39
C ASN A 16 -14.74 2.15 -2.86
N GLU A 17 -13.71 2.73 -2.25
CA GLU A 17 -13.72 3.66 -1.12
C GLU A 17 -15.01 3.72 -0.28
N ILE A 18 -15.16 2.80 0.68
CA ILE A 18 -16.01 3.03 1.87
C ILE A 18 -15.26 2.75 3.18
N ALA A 19 -13.92 2.72 3.15
CA ALA A 19 -13.16 2.91 4.37
C ALA A 19 -13.31 4.38 4.80
N PRO A 20 -13.53 4.67 6.09
CA PRO A 20 -13.73 6.04 6.55
C PRO A 20 -12.59 6.93 6.02
N PRO A 21 -12.89 8.15 5.54
CA PRO A 21 -11.94 8.96 4.77
C PRO A 21 -10.63 9.19 5.52
N PHE A 22 -10.70 9.28 6.85
CA PHE A 22 -9.52 9.41 7.72
C PHE A 22 -8.58 8.20 7.69
N THR A 23 -9.12 6.97 7.58
CA THR A 23 -8.28 5.75 7.52
C THR A 23 -7.66 5.54 6.15
N SER A 24 -8.38 5.91 5.09
CA SER A 24 -7.92 5.77 3.71
C SER A 24 -6.79 6.75 3.38
N GLU A 25 -6.94 8.02 3.78
CA GLU A 25 -5.92 9.06 3.60
C GLU A 25 -4.64 8.72 4.39
N ARG A 26 -4.80 8.33 5.67
CA ARG A 26 -3.66 7.91 6.49
C ARG A 26 -2.94 6.71 5.90
N HIS A 27 -3.65 5.66 5.48
CA HIS A 27 -3.01 4.51 4.85
C HIS A 27 -2.25 4.88 3.59
N ARG A 28 -2.80 5.76 2.75
CA ARG A 28 -2.11 6.23 1.54
C ARG A 28 -0.81 6.97 1.88
N LEU A 29 -0.84 7.84 2.89
CA LEU A 29 0.35 8.56 3.34
C LEU A 29 1.42 7.62 3.91
N ILE A 30 1.00 6.58 4.64
CA ILE A 30 1.90 5.56 5.19
C ILE A 30 2.52 4.74 4.06
N GLU A 31 1.71 4.32 3.08
CA GLU A 31 2.18 3.60 1.89
C GLU A 31 3.22 4.40 1.09
N GLU A 32 2.95 5.68 0.81
CA GLU A 32 3.91 6.53 0.10
C GLU A 32 5.20 6.74 0.92
N ALA A 33 5.10 6.97 2.23
CA ALA A 33 6.27 7.13 3.08
C ALA A 33 7.11 5.84 3.15
N ALA A 34 6.47 4.68 3.27
CA ALA A 34 7.15 3.38 3.26
C ALA A 34 7.85 3.12 1.90
N TYR A 35 7.20 3.50 0.79
CA TYR A 35 7.81 3.42 -0.54
C TYR A 35 9.10 4.26 -0.63
N TYR A 36 9.08 5.49 -0.14
CA TYR A 36 10.27 6.36 -0.14
C TYR A 36 11.37 5.85 0.81
N LEU A 37 11.01 5.26 1.94
CA LEU A 37 11.97 4.64 2.86
C LEU A 37 12.65 3.44 2.23
N ALA A 38 11.87 2.55 1.61
CA ALA A 38 12.38 1.41 0.85
C ALA A 38 13.26 1.88 -0.32
N GLU A 39 12.83 2.89 -1.10
CA GLU A 39 13.61 3.46 -2.21
C GLU A 39 14.96 4.01 -1.72
N LYS A 40 15.00 4.74 -0.60
CA LYS A 40 16.24 5.26 -0.01
C LYS A 40 17.23 4.17 0.40
N ARG A 41 16.73 3.00 0.79
CA ARG A 41 17.55 1.82 1.12
C ARG A 41 17.84 0.94 -0.10
N GLY A 42 17.24 1.23 -1.26
CA GLY A 42 17.39 0.44 -2.47
C GLY A 42 16.51 -0.82 -2.52
N PHE A 43 15.34 -0.78 -1.87
CA PHE A 43 14.38 -1.88 -1.74
C PHE A 43 14.99 -3.13 -1.11
N GLU A 44 15.69 -2.94 0.01
CA GLU A 44 16.23 -4.05 0.79
C GLU A 44 15.06 -4.83 1.45
N GLY A 45 14.73 -5.98 0.87
CA GLY A 45 13.50 -6.74 1.19
C GLY A 45 13.40 -7.29 2.61
N GLU A 46 14.41 -7.10 3.47
CA GLU A 46 14.36 -7.45 4.89
C GLU A 46 13.76 -6.33 5.76
N HIS A 47 13.55 -5.13 5.20
CA HIS A 47 13.11 -3.95 5.96
C HIS A 47 11.71 -3.44 5.60
N GLU A 48 10.95 -4.14 4.75
CA GLU A 48 9.60 -3.70 4.35
C GLU A 48 8.69 -3.42 5.56
N LEU A 49 8.75 -4.29 6.58
CA LEU A 49 7.95 -4.13 7.79
C LEU A 49 8.41 -2.94 8.65
N ASP A 50 9.73 -2.76 8.77
CA ASP A 50 10.34 -1.64 9.48
C ASP A 50 10.00 -0.31 8.79
N ASP A 51 10.11 -0.26 7.46
CA ASP A 51 9.78 0.91 6.65
C ASP A 51 8.30 1.29 6.81
N TRP A 52 7.41 0.30 6.94
CA TRP A 52 5.98 0.53 7.19
C TRP A 52 5.69 1.04 8.60
N LEU A 53 6.35 0.48 9.62
CA LEU A 53 6.28 0.96 11.02
C LEU A 53 6.80 2.38 11.16
N GLU A 54 7.94 2.67 10.54
CA GLU A 54 8.59 3.98 10.56
C GLU A 54 7.72 5.02 9.82
N ALA A 55 7.17 4.65 8.67
CA ALA A 55 6.17 5.46 7.95
C ALA A 55 4.93 5.75 8.81
N GLU A 56 4.37 4.75 9.49
CA GLU A 56 3.22 4.95 10.38
C GLU A 56 3.53 5.95 11.49
N GLN A 57 4.72 5.86 12.08
CA GLN A 57 5.17 6.76 13.14
C GLN A 57 5.33 8.19 12.63
N ILE A 58 5.94 8.38 11.44
CA ILE A 58 6.09 9.70 10.80
C ILE A 58 4.73 10.35 10.58
N ILE A 59 3.77 9.62 10.01
CA ILE A 59 2.43 10.15 9.75
C ILE A 59 1.68 10.43 11.05
N ASN A 60 1.76 9.54 12.05
CA ASN A 60 1.19 9.78 13.39
C ASN A 60 1.73 11.06 14.03
N GLN A 61 3.03 11.34 13.92
CA GLN A 61 3.64 12.55 14.48
C GLN A 61 3.27 13.83 13.72
N THR A 62 3.04 13.73 12.42
CA THR A 62 2.81 14.91 11.56
C THR A 62 1.34 15.33 11.52
N VAL A 63 0.41 14.42 11.84
CA VAL A 63 -1.05 14.63 11.77
C VAL A 63 -1.68 14.91 13.15
N GLN A 64 -0.88 14.98 14.23
CA GLN A 64 -1.36 15.32 15.57
C GLN A 64 -1.40 16.84 15.79
#